data_AF-A0A182H942-F1
#
_entry.id   AF-A0A182H942-F1
#
_cell.length_a   1.000
_cell.length_b   1.000
_cell.length_c   1.000
_cell.angle_alpha   90.00
_cell.angle_beta   90.00
_cell.angle_gamma   90.00
#
_symmetry.space_group_name_H-M   'P 1'
#
loop_
_entity.id
_entity.type
_entity.pdbx_description
1 polymer ?
#
loop_
_entity_poly.entity_id
_entity_poly.type
_entity_poly.pdbx_seq_one_letter_code
_entity_poly.pdbx_strand_id
1 'polypeptide(L)'
;MAVFGPNKRRKIPVPKRHGVRDPLKKLAEREAAIKDKINNPPRERDVQEVSNRFKKFVQLKEQTRNHASNKQRTPHQHQQPKQRREPKRSQLQVGDSVVRQLPKEPEEAFLARASKLQQDRVTEAKFSSKFNVDIERDESTGAVRLKKRKTHEIDELLKKKAEEAKGFKKKKKAKEENKKLPLAEKKALKKQKIEEKKRKEEDKLLEEYQMDNVAFGEVVDGPPTLNTKPRRAEKLEGAPRPGQKRLLLHSLLDPSKDEDDKQDSEPQKKKSKKKSQAQQQQKLDLKGKRKNLPVCTRMKLEREQQSVIELYRQMKKSKNQGA
;
A
#
# COMPACT_ATOMS: atom_id res chain seq x y z
N MET A 1 -0.36 60.89 -23.97
CA MET A 1 0.55 60.56 -25.08
C MET A 1 1.89 60.14 -24.51
N ALA A 2 2.29 58.88 -24.67
CA ALA A 2 3.55 58.37 -24.11
C ALA A 2 4.67 58.47 -25.14
N VAL A 3 5.71 59.21 -24.77
CA VAL A 3 6.87 59.56 -25.59
C VAL A 3 7.69 58.32 -25.94
N PHE A 4 7.60 57.86 -27.20
CA PHE A 4 8.57 56.93 -27.80
C PHE A 4 9.50 57.73 -28.72
N GLY A 5 10.63 58.18 -28.17
CA GLY A 5 11.70 58.82 -28.94
C GLY A 5 12.62 57.78 -29.61
N PRO A 6 13.25 58.12 -30.76
CA PRO A 6 13.91 57.14 -31.64
C PRO A 6 15.31 56.65 -31.19
N ASN A 7 15.79 57.03 -30.00
CA ASN A 7 17.20 56.81 -29.60
C ASN A 7 17.43 55.93 -28.36
N LYS A 8 16.52 55.04 -28.00
CA LYS A 8 16.79 53.99 -26.99
C LYS A 8 16.81 52.61 -27.64
N ARG A 9 18.00 52.17 -28.10
CA ARG A 9 18.23 50.77 -28.48
C ARG A 9 17.87 49.89 -27.28
N ARG A 10 16.82 49.08 -27.40
CA ARG A 10 16.44 48.10 -26.37
C ARG A 10 17.62 47.14 -26.17
N LYS A 11 18.21 47.12 -24.97
CA LYS A 11 19.27 46.16 -24.60
C LYS A 11 18.70 44.75 -24.78
N ILE A 12 19.28 43.97 -25.68
CA ILE A 12 18.92 42.56 -25.87
C ILE A 12 19.30 41.81 -24.58
N PRO A 13 18.36 41.13 -23.91
CA PRO A 13 18.68 40.38 -22.70
C PRO A 13 19.69 39.27 -23.03
N VAL A 14 20.81 39.23 -22.31
CA VAL A 14 21.82 38.18 -22.49
C VAL A 14 21.26 36.86 -21.94
N PRO A 15 21.45 35.72 -22.64
CA PRO A 15 21.02 34.42 -22.14
C PRO A 15 21.62 34.11 -20.76
N LYS A 16 20.76 33.79 -19.79
CA LYS A 16 21.20 33.32 -18.47
C LYS A 16 21.82 31.93 -18.63
N ARG A 17 23.12 31.80 -18.38
CA ARG A 17 23.79 30.48 -18.35
C ARG A 17 23.50 29.81 -17.02
N HIS A 18 22.95 28.60 -17.06
CA HIS A 18 22.80 27.75 -15.88
C HIS A 18 24.12 27.05 -15.58
N GLY A 19 24.56 27.10 -14.32
CA GLY A 19 25.81 26.51 -13.84
C GLY A 19 26.80 27.54 -13.30
N VAL A 20 27.91 27.04 -12.75
CA VAL A 20 28.94 27.88 -12.16
C VAL A 20 29.70 28.64 -13.26
N ARG A 21 29.76 29.97 -13.12
CA ARG A 21 30.40 30.89 -14.09
C ARG A 21 31.92 30.81 -14.06
N ASP A 22 32.50 30.51 -12.90
CA ASP A 22 33.94 30.41 -12.70
C ASP A 22 34.47 29.06 -13.24
N PRO A 23 35.47 29.06 -14.14
CA PRO A 23 35.98 27.84 -14.75
C PRO A 23 36.63 26.90 -13.73
N LEU A 24 37.36 27.45 -12.75
CA LEU A 24 38.04 26.66 -11.72
C LEU A 24 37.07 25.93 -10.79
N LYS A 25 35.98 26.58 -10.38
CA LYS A 25 34.93 25.94 -9.57
C LYS A 25 34.21 24.85 -10.34
N LYS A 26 33.95 25.07 -11.64
CA LYS A 26 33.35 24.05 -12.51
C LYS A 26 34.27 22.83 -12.67
N LEU A 27 35.59 23.02 -12.75
CA LEU A 27 36.56 21.94 -12.75
C LEU A 27 36.55 21.20 -11.41
N ALA A 28 36.58 21.91 -10.28
CA ALA A 28 36.53 21.30 -8.95
C ALA A 28 35.24 20.47 -8.71
N GLU A 29 34.07 20.98 -9.12
CA GLU A 29 32.81 20.23 -9.05
C GLU A 29 32.84 18.98 -9.94
N ARG A 30 33.43 19.10 -11.13
CA ARG A 30 33.60 17.98 -12.06
C ARG A 30 34.54 16.92 -11.48
N GLU A 31 35.67 17.33 -10.91
CA GLU A 31 36.64 16.45 -10.27
C GLU A 31 36.06 15.76 -9.03
N ALA A 32 35.35 16.49 -8.17
CA ALA A 32 34.67 15.92 -7.01
C ALA A 32 33.60 14.89 -7.42
N ALA A 33 32.85 15.16 -8.48
CA ALA A 33 31.83 14.24 -9.00
C ALA A 33 32.42 12.99 -9.68
N ILE A 34 33.69 13.02 -10.09
CA ILE A 34 34.42 11.92 -10.74
C ILE A 34 35.24 11.11 -9.72
N LYS A 35 35.72 11.75 -8.65
CA LYS A 35 36.63 11.18 -7.64
C LYS A 35 36.19 9.81 -7.10
N ASP A 36 34.89 9.64 -6.86
CA ASP A 36 34.34 8.41 -6.25
C ASP A 36 33.73 7.45 -7.30
N LYS A 37 33.75 7.80 -8.60
CA LYS A 37 33.15 7.00 -9.69
C LYS A 37 34.17 6.21 -10.49
N ILE A 38 35.42 6.61 -10.45
CA ILE A 38 36.52 5.88 -11.08
C ILE A 38 37.04 4.85 -10.07
N ASN A 39 37.44 3.67 -10.57
CA ASN A 39 38.14 2.67 -9.78
C ASN A 39 39.58 3.16 -9.46
N ASN A 40 39.67 4.19 -8.63
CA ASN A 40 40.93 4.69 -8.12
C ASN A 40 41.50 3.68 -7.10
N PRO A 41 42.82 3.48 -7.07
CA PRO A 41 43.43 2.63 -6.07
C PRO A 41 43.10 3.15 -4.65
N PRO A 42 43.05 2.27 -3.64
CA PRO A 42 42.89 2.68 -2.25
C PRO A 42 43.90 3.78 -1.85
N ARG A 43 43.44 4.72 -1.02
CA ARG A 43 44.24 5.88 -0.60
C ARG A 43 45.48 5.48 0.20
N GLU A 44 45.36 4.41 0.99
CA GLU A 44 46.41 3.82 1.79
C GLU A 44 46.47 2.33 1.45
N ARG A 45 47.66 1.82 1.10
CA ARG A 45 47.82 0.42 0.65
C ARG A 45 47.69 -0.59 1.78
N ASP A 46 48.12 -0.19 2.98
CA ASP A 46 48.26 -1.10 4.13
C ASP A 46 47.08 -1.01 5.11
N VAL A 47 46.12 -0.12 4.85
CA VAL A 47 44.96 0.10 5.71
C VAL A 47 43.70 -0.41 5.02
N GLN A 48 43.11 -1.47 5.57
CA GLN A 48 41.82 -1.96 5.11
C GLN A 48 40.70 -1.12 5.75
N GLU A 49 40.02 -0.31 4.95
CA GLU A 49 38.88 0.46 5.44
C GLU A 49 37.71 -0.48 5.84
N VAL A 50 37.19 -0.28 7.05
CA VAL A 50 35.96 -0.94 7.51
C VAL A 50 34.74 -0.42 6.73
N SER A 51 33.72 -1.27 6.57
CA SER A 51 32.52 -0.92 5.80
C SER A 51 31.81 0.34 6.32
N ASN A 52 31.18 1.11 5.42
CA ASN A 52 30.45 2.33 5.78
C ASN A 52 29.31 2.10 6.78
N ARG A 53 28.69 0.90 6.76
CA ARG A 53 27.66 0.52 7.74
C ARG A 53 28.24 0.38 9.14
N PHE A 54 29.41 -0.23 9.25
CA PHE A 54 30.11 -0.38 10.52
C PHE A 54 30.56 0.98 11.08
N LYS A 55 31.12 1.86 10.24
CA LYS A 55 31.46 3.24 10.63
C LYS A 55 30.24 3.98 11.22
N LYS A 56 29.06 3.88 10.57
CA LYS A 56 27.81 4.47 11.07
C LYS A 56 27.34 3.85 12.39
N PHE A 57 27.46 2.54 12.54
CA PHE A 57 27.11 1.85 13.78
C PHE A 57 27.99 2.30 14.95
N VAL A 58 29.31 2.40 14.75
CA VAL A 58 30.24 2.92 15.76
C VAL A 58 29.89 4.37 16.14
N GLN A 59 29.60 5.23 15.16
CA GLN A 59 29.15 6.60 15.41
C GLN A 59 27.87 6.66 16.25
N LEU A 60 26.87 5.82 15.95
CA LEU A 60 25.63 5.74 16.74
C LEU A 60 25.91 5.23 18.16
N LYS A 61 26.80 4.26 18.32
CA LYS A 61 27.22 3.75 19.64
C LYS A 61 27.93 4.83 20.46
N GLU A 62 28.78 5.65 19.84
CA GLU A 62 29.44 6.77 20.50
C GLU A 62 28.46 7.89 20.87
N GLN A 63 27.56 8.25 19.96
CA GLN A 63 26.53 9.26 20.21
C GLN A 63 25.62 8.84 21.38
N THR A 64 25.17 7.58 21.42
CA THR A 64 24.33 7.06 22.51
C THR A 64 25.09 6.99 23.84
N ARG A 65 26.39 6.62 23.82
CA ARG A 65 27.26 6.66 25.00
C ARG A 65 27.45 8.09 25.52
N ASN A 66 27.65 9.06 24.64
CA ASN A 66 27.85 10.46 24.99
C ASN A 66 26.56 11.16 25.44
N HIS A 67 25.40 10.77 24.89
CA HIS A 67 24.10 11.24 25.36
C HIS A 67 23.73 10.65 26.74
N ALA A 68 24.20 9.43 27.06
CA ALA A 68 24.01 8.82 28.37
C ALA A 68 24.92 9.43 29.46
N SER A 69 26.14 9.86 29.11
CA SER A 69 27.09 10.45 30.05
C SER A 69 26.79 11.91 30.41
N ASN A 70 26.02 12.64 29.61
CA ASN A 70 25.59 14.02 29.93
C ASN A 70 24.45 14.12 30.96
N LYS A 71 23.91 12.98 31.45
CA LYS A 71 23.16 12.94 32.71
C LYS A 71 24.14 12.78 33.86
N GLN A 72 24.81 13.88 34.22
CA GLN A 72 25.55 13.98 35.47
C GLN A 72 24.64 13.57 36.64
N ARG A 73 24.87 12.37 37.17
CA ARG A 73 24.33 11.95 38.46
C ARG A 73 25.10 12.72 39.53
N THR A 74 24.46 13.68 40.17
CA THR A 74 24.99 14.36 41.35
C THR A 74 25.27 13.34 42.45
N PRO A 75 26.45 13.32 43.09
CA PRO A 75 26.89 12.25 43.98
C PRO A 75 26.35 12.34 45.43
N HIS A 76 25.24 13.04 45.67
CA HIS A 76 24.67 13.25 47.01
C HIS A 76 23.13 13.15 47.03
N GLN A 77 22.58 12.00 46.63
CA GLN A 77 21.24 11.61 47.07
C GLN A 77 21.34 10.35 47.93
N HIS A 78 21.38 10.58 49.24
CA HIS A 78 21.11 9.56 50.25
C HIS A 78 19.84 8.78 49.87
N GLN A 79 19.93 7.47 50.06
CA GLN A 79 18.87 6.51 49.86
C GLN A 79 17.66 6.88 50.72
N GLN A 80 16.73 7.63 50.15
CA GLN A 80 15.38 7.73 50.68
C GLN A 80 14.75 6.34 50.59
N PRO A 81 14.03 5.86 51.62
CA PRO A 81 13.33 4.59 51.56
C PRO A 81 12.40 4.63 50.34
N LYS A 82 12.49 3.59 49.49
CA LYS A 82 11.61 3.43 48.33
C LYS A 82 10.17 3.50 48.83
N GLN A 83 9.53 4.66 48.69
CA GLN A 83 8.11 4.81 48.93
C GLN A 83 7.41 3.72 48.13
N ARG A 84 6.59 2.91 48.82
CA ARG A 84 5.72 1.90 48.20
C ARG A 84 5.02 2.60 47.03
N ARG A 85 5.40 2.24 45.82
CA ARG A 85 4.74 2.77 44.63
C ARG A 85 3.34 2.21 44.65
N GLU A 86 2.37 3.05 44.97
CA GLU A 86 0.96 2.76 44.71
C GLU A 86 0.85 2.19 43.28
N PRO A 87 0.07 1.10 43.08
CA PRO A 87 -0.10 0.53 41.77
C PRO A 87 -0.57 1.63 40.82
N LYS A 88 0.22 1.90 39.79
CA LYS A 88 -0.10 2.94 38.81
C LYS A 88 -1.41 2.55 38.15
N ARG A 89 -2.46 3.33 38.42
CA ARG A 89 -3.75 3.17 37.74
C ARG A 89 -3.53 3.29 36.24
N SER A 90 -4.29 2.52 35.46
CA SER A 90 -4.20 2.57 34.01
C SER A 90 -4.53 3.98 33.51
N GLN A 91 -3.72 4.46 32.57
CA GLN A 91 -3.83 5.79 31.98
C GLN A 91 -3.68 5.66 30.47
N LEU A 92 -4.63 6.22 29.72
CA LEU A 92 -4.62 6.25 28.27
C LEU A 92 -4.61 7.70 27.79
N GLN A 93 -3.78 7.98 26.78
CA GLN A 93 -3.75 9.28 26.12
C GLN A 93 -4.66 9.21 24.88
N VAL A 94 -5.69 10.05 24.85
CA VAL A 94 -6.62 10.13 23.72
C VAL A 94 -6.51 11.55 23.16
N GLY A 95 -5.70 11.70 22.11
CA GLY A 95 -5.26 13.01 21.60
C GLY A 95 -4.61 13.85 22.70
N ASP A 96 -5.16 15.05 22.94
CA ASP A 96 -4.66 15.99 23.95
C ASP A 96 -5.16 15.68 25.38
N SER A 97 -6.21 14.86 25.53
CA SER A 97 -6.76 14.54 26.85
C SER A 97 -6.20 13.24 27.39
N VAL A 98 -5.87 13.24 28.67
CA VAL A 98 -5.40 12.06 29.39
C VAL A 98 -6.56 11.47 30.19
N VAL A 99 -6.99 10.27 29.82
CA VAL A 99 -8.05 9.53 30.54
C VAL A 99 -7.40 8.61 31.56
N ARG A 100 -7.68 8.84 32.84
CA ARG A 100 -7.24 7.99 33.95
C ARG A 100 -8.38 7.09 34.42
N GLN A 101 -8.05 5.89 34.87
CA GLN A 101 -9.01 5.00 35.51
C GLN A 101 -9.46 5.56 36.87
N LEU A 102 -10.77 5.61 37.09
CA LEU A 102 -11.36 6.10 38.33
C LEU A 102 -11.17 5.08 39.46
N PRO A 103 -11.18 5.52 40.73
CA PRO A 103 -11.16 4.58 41.84
C PRO A 103 -12.39 3.66 41.78
N LYS A 104 -12.18 2.34 41.90
CA LYS A 104 -13.22 1.28 41.85
C LYS A 104 -13.91 1.07 40.50
N GLU A 105 -13.35 1.61 39.42
CA GLU A 105 -13.87 1.37 38.07
C GLU A 105 -13.32 0.06 37.49
N PRO A 106 -14.17 -0.86 36.99
CA PRO A 106 -13.68 -2.04 36.29
C PRO A 106 -12.99 -1.65 34.98
N GLU A 107 -12.00 -2.42 34.55
CA GLU A 107 -11.19 -2.11 33.37
C GLU A 107 -12.05 -1.95 32.10
N GLU A 108 -13.07 -2.77 31.94
CA GLU A 108 -14.02 -2.67 30.82
C GLU A 108 -14.72 -1.31 30.75
N ALA A 109 -15.20 -0.79 31.90
CA ALA A 109 -15.84 0.52 31.96
C ALA A 109 -14.86 1.65 31.63
N PHE A 110 -13.60 1.53 32.07
CA PHE A 110 -12.53 2.47 31.74
C PHE A 110 -12.26 2.49 30.23
N LEU A 111 -12.12 1.32 29.60
CA LEU A 111 -11.90 1.19 28.16
C LEU A 111 -13.12 1.68 27.35
N ALA A 112 -14.34 1.41 27.83
CA ALA A 112 -15.56 1.92 27.22
C ALA A 112 -15.62 3.46 27.26
N ARG A 113 -15.25 4.09 28.39
CA ARG A 113 -15.14 5.55 28.50
C ARG A 113 -14.07 6.11 27.56
N ALA A 114 -12.89 5.50 27.51
CA ALA A 114 -11.82 5.93 26.60
C ALA A 114 -12.25 5.81 25.13
N SER A 115 -12.95 4.73 24.78
CA SER A 115 -13.48 4.48 23.43
C SER A 115 -14.55 5.50 23.06
N LYS A 116 -15.46 5.83 23.98
CA LYS A 116 -16.48 6.87 23.78
C LYS A 116 -15.85 8.23 23.52
N LEU A 117 -14.87 8.62 24.34
CA LEU A 117 -14.15 9.89 24.17
C LEU A 117 -13.40 9.96 22.83
N GLN A 118 -12.85 8.83 22.37
CA GLN A 118 -12.24 8.74 21.05
C GLN A 118 -13.28 8.89 19.92
N GLN A 119 -14.44 8.24 20.05
CA GLN A 119 -15.55 8.39 19.09
C GLN A 119 -16.04 9.84 19.04
N ASP A 120 -16.20 10.49 20.18
CA ASP A 120 -16.57 11.90 20.27
C ASP A 120 -15.58 12.76 19.50
N ARG A 121 -14.26 12.61 19.73
CA ARG A 121 -13.22 13.32 18.96
C ARG A 121 -13.29 13.06 17.46
N VAL A 122 -13.54 11.83 17.05
CA VAL A 122 -13.69 11.48 15.62
C VAL A 122 -14.92 12.17 15.02
N THR A 123 -16.04 12.21 15.74
CA THR A 123 -17.25 12.91 15.26
C THR A 123 -17.04 14.42 15.19
N GLU A 124 -16.34 15.00 16.15
CA GLU A 124 -15.95 16.41 16.17
C GLU A 124 -15.01 16.76 15.05
N ALA A 125 -13.97 15.96 14.79
CA ALA A 125 -13.05 16.18 13.67
C ALA A 125 -13.78 16.10 12.31
N LYS A 126 -14.77 15.20 12.20
CA LYS A 126 -15.63 15.13 11.01
C LYS A 126 -16.50 16.38 10.88
N PHE A 127 -17.07 16.86 11.98
CA PHE A 127 -17.88 18.08 12.00
C PHE A 127 -17.03 19.32 11.66
N SER A 128 -15.87 19.46 12.30
CA SER A 128 -14.93 20.57 12.07
C SER A 128 -14.52 20.66 10.60
N SER A 129 -14.26 19.51 9.99
CA SER A 129 -13.86 19.42 8.58
C SER A 129 -15.02 19.75 7.63
N LYS A 130 -16.25 19.31 7.95
CA LYS A 130 -17.44 19.57 7.13
C LYS A 130 -17.82 21.05 7.11
N PHE A 131 -17.77 21.69 8.27
CA PHE A 131 -18.24 23.08 8.43
C PHE A 131 -17.11 24.11 8.45
N ASN A 132 -15.85 23.66 8.40
CA ASN A 132 -14.66 24.49 8.53
C ASN A 132 -14.66 25.34 9.83
N VAL A 133 -14.91 24.68 10.95
CA VAL A 133 -15.05 25.29 12.28
C VAL A 133 -14.17 24.53 13.28
N ASP A 134 -13.42 25.23 14.12
CA ASP A 134 -12.76 24.70 15.31
C ASP A 134 -13.77 24.54 16.45
N ILE A 135 -13.74 23.37 17.09
CA ILE A 135 -14.51 23.08 18.29
C ILE A 135 -13.55 23.22 19.47
N GLU A 136 -13.66 24.30 20.23
CA GLU A 136 -12.91 24.52 21.47
C GLU A 136 -13.78 24.05 22.65
N ARG A 137 -13.27 23.11 23.46
CA ARG A 137 -13.93 22.63 24.68
C ARG A 137 -13.21 23.19 25.90
N ASP A 138 -13.95 23.91 26.74
CA ASP A 138 -13.43 24.36 28.03
C ASP A 138 -13.39 23.16 29.00
N GLU A 139 -12.20 22.75 29.46
CA GLU A 139 -12.03 21.57 30.33
C GLU A 139 -12.73 21.71 31.69
N SER A 140 -12.94 22.94 32.17
CA SER A 140 -13.53 23.24 33.48
C SER A 140 -15.05 23.32 33.47
N THR A 141 -15.65 23.91 32.43
CA THR A 141 -17.11 24.15 32.34
C THR A 141 -17.80 23.18 31.38
N GLY A 142 -17.05 22.47 30.54
CA GLY A 142 -17.61 21.63 29.48
C GLY A 142 -18.31 22.42 28.38
N ALA A 143 -18.21 23.75 28.38
CA ALA A 143 -18.82 24.59 27.36
C ALA A 143 -18.10 24.38 26.02
N VAL A 144 -18.89 24.25 24.96
CA VAL A 144 -18.40 24.05 23.59
C VAL A 144 -18.49 25.36 22.83
N ARG A 145 -17.35 25.90 22.40
CA ARG A 145 -17.27 27.10 21.57
C ARG A 145 -16.92 26.74 20.13
N LEU A 146 -17.66 27.33 19.19
CA LEU A 146 -17.50 27.12 17.75
C LEU A 146 -16.78 28.34 17.15
N LYS A 147 -15.57 28.13 16.63
CA LYS A 147 -14.76 29.19 16.03
C LYS A 147 -14.53 28.92 14.55
N LYS A 148 -14.96 29.81 13.67
CA LYS A 148 -14.78 29.61 12.22
C LYS A 148 -13.28 29.59 11.88
N ARG A 149 -12.83 28.54 11.17
CA ARG A 149 -11.45 28.44 10.67
C ARG A 149 -11.27 29.39 9.50
N LYS A 150 -10.11 30.04 9.43
CA LYS A 150 -9.67 30.72 8.20
C LYS A 150 -9.44 29.65 7.13
N THR A 151 -9.96 29.85 5.93
CA THR A 151 -9.73 28.93 4.83
C THR A 151 -8.27 29.02 4.41
N HIS A 152 -7.54 27.90 4.49
CA HIS A 152 -6.18 27.82 3.99
C HIS A 152 -6.19 27.38 2.52
N GLU A 153 -5.14 27.73 1.77
CA GLU A 153 -4.99 27.37 0.34
C GLU A 153 -5.13 25.85 0.10
N ILE A 154 -4.75 25.04 1.08
CA ILE A 154 -4.86 23.57 1.05
C ILE A 154 -6.33 23.13 1.04
N ASP A 155 -7.19 23.78 1.82
CA ASP A 155 -8.63 23.46 1.88
C ASP A 155 -9.32 23.83 0.57
N GLU A 156 -8.90 24.93 -0.06
CA GLU A 156 -9.38 25.30 -1.39
C GLU A 156 -8.95 24.29 -2.45
N LEU A 157 -7.71 23.80 -2.39
CA LEU A 157 -7.21 22.75 -3.29
C LEU A 157 -7.94 21.42 -3.07
N LEU A 158 -8.25 21.06 -1.83
CA LEU A 158 -9.04 19.87 -1.51
C LEU A 158 -10.48 19.99 -2.02
N LYS A 159 -11.10 21.16 -1.87
CA LYS A 159 -12.42 21.45 -2.45
C LYS A 159 -12.39 21.34 -3.97
N LYS A 160 -11.40 21.92 -4.64
CA LYS A 160 -11.23 21.80 -6.11
C LYS A 160 -11.07 20.34 -6.54
N LYS A 161 -10.22 19.56 -5.88
CA LYS A 161 -10.06 18.11 -6.14
C LYS A 161 -11.35 17.33 -5.90
N ALA A 162 -12.11 17.65 -4.87
CA ALA A 162 -13.39 17.00 -4.58
C ALA A 162 -14.45 17.36 -5.63
N GLU A 163 -14.48 18.60 -6.12
CA GLU A 163 -15.36 19.04 -7.21
C GLU A 163 -14.98 18.40 -8.56
N GLU A 164 -13.69 18.30 -8.87
CA GLU A 164 -13.15 17.58 -10.02
C GLU A 164 -13.52 16.09 -9.96
N ALA A 165 -13.38 15.45 -8.79
CA ALA A 165 -13.72 14.04 -8.59
C ALA A 165 -15.23 13.77 -8.65
N LYS A 166 -16.06 14.73 -8.21
CA LYS A 166 -17.53 14.65 -8.27
C LYS A 166 -18.11 15.00 -9.65
N GLY A 167 -17.29 15.35 -10.63
CA GLY A 167 -17.71 15.56 -12.01
C GLY A 167 -18.77 16.67 -12.19
N PHE A 168 -18.86 17.62 -11.26
CA PHE A 168 -19.86 18.68 -11.32
C PHE A 168 -19.43 19.70 -12.38
N LYS A 169 -19.90 19.49 -13.62
CA LYS A 169 -19.73 20.38 -14.78
C LYS A 169 -20.48 21.70 -14.55
N LYS A 170 -20.02 22.58 -13.64
CA LYS A 170 -20.39 23.99 -13.71
C LYS A 170 -19.56 24.63 -14.82
N LYS A 171 -20.19 24.80 -15.98
CA LYS A 171 -19.71 25.60 -17.12
C LYS A 171 -19.45 27.05 -16.67
N LYS A 172 -18.31 27.33 -16.03
CA LYS A 172 -17.68 28.64 -16.15
C LYS A 172 -16.54 28.46 -17.15
N LYS A 173 -16.70 29.12 -18.29
CA LYS A 173 -15.68 29.23 -19.34
C LYS A 173 -14.49 30.03 -18.78
N ALA A 174 -13.67 29.43 -17.94
CA ALA A 174 -12.27 29.78 -17.88
C ALA A 174 -11.60 28.92 -18.94
N LYS A 175 -10.94 29.55 -19.93
CA LYS A 175 -10.02 28.88 -20.83
C LYS A 175 -8.86 28.34 -19.98
N GLU A 176 -9.06 27.21 -19.30
CA GLU A 176 -7.94 26.41 -18.86
C GLU A 176 -7.41 25.72 -20.11
N GLU A 177 -6.39 26.34 -20.69
CA GLU A 177 -5.44 25.65 -21.52
C GLU A 177 -5.10 24.33 -20.83
N ASN A 178 -5.43 23.21 -21.48
CA ASN A 178 -4.92 21.91 -21.12
C ASN A 178 -3.39 21.95 -21.22
N LYS A 179 -2.74 22.48 -20.19
CA LYS A 179 -1.29 22.45 -20.03
C LYS A 179 -0.96 21.00 -19.78
N LYS A 180 -0.71 20.26 -20.86
CA LYS A 180 -0.10 18.95 -20.83
C LYS A 180 1.14 19.10 -19.95
N LEU A 181 1.13 18.49 -18.76
CA LEU A 181 2.27 18.51 -17.86
C LEU A 181 3.55 18.24 -18.67
N PRO A 182 4.59 19.09 -18.57
CA PRO A 182 5.81 18.91 -19.31
C PRO A 182 6.37 17.50 -19.08
N LEU A 183 7.06 16.96 -20.09
CA LEU A 183 7.55 15.58 -20.07
C LEU A 183 8.40 15.28 -18.82
N ALA A 184 9.09 16.30 -18.29
CA ALA A 184 9.88 16.23 -17.06
C ALA A 184 9.02 15.97 -15.81
N GLU A 185 7.91 16.69 -15.64
CA GLU A 185 6.99 16.50 -14.51
C GLU A 185 6.31 15.13 -14.56
N LYS A 186 5.92 14.67 -15.76
CA LYS A 186 5.38 13.31 -15.93
C LYS A 186 6.38 12.23 -15.53
N LYS A 187 7.66 12.41 -15.85
CA LYS A 187 8.74 11.50 -15.45
C LYS A 187 8.99 11.56 -13.94
N ALA A 188 8.94 12.74 -13.32
CA ALA A 188 9.08 12.91 -11.87
C ALA A 188 7.94 12.22 -11.10
N LEU A 189 6.68 12.45 -11.52
CA LEU A 189 5.50 11.78 -10.97
C LEU A 189 5.57 10.26 -11.12
N LYS A 190 6.08 9.77 -12.26
CA LYS A 190 6.26 8.33 -12.47
C LYS A 190 7.34 7.74 -11.56
N LYS A 191 8.44 8.47 -11.32
CA LYS A 191 9.48 8.06 -10.37
C LYS A 191 8.97 8.03 -8.94
N GLN A 192 8.28 9.08 -8.49
CA GLN A 192 7.65 9.13 -7.15
C GLN A 192 6.68 7.97 -6.93
N LYS A 193 5.82 7.66 -7.91
CA LYS A 193 4.90 6.51 -7.82
C LYS A 193 5.61 5.15 -7.76
N ILE A 194 6.77 5.01 -8.40
CA ILE A 194 7.56 3.78 -8.31
C ILE A 194 8.21 3.68 -6.94
N GLU A 195 8.71 4.78 -6.40
CA GLU A 195 9.36 4.86 -5.09
C GLU A 195 8.37 4.62 -3.94
N GLU A 196 7.15 5.17 -4.03
CA GLU A 196 6.07 4.87 -3.08
C GLU A 196 5.64 3.40 -3.13
N LYS A 197 5.64 2.77 -4.31
CA LYS A 197 5.33 1.34 -4.42
C LYS A 197 6.42 0.48 -3.78
N LYS A 198 7.69 0.84 -3.99
CA LYS A 198 8.83 0.16 -3.35
C LYS A 198 8.78 0.30 -1.83
N ARG A 199 8.51 1.52 -1.31
CA ARG A 199 8.32 1.71 0.15
C ARG A 199 7.19 0.85 0.69
N LYS A 200 6.04 0.81 0.01
CA LYS A 200 4.91 -0.05 0.43
C LYS A 200 5.21 -1.53 0.37
N GLU A 201 6.05 -1.97 -0.58
CA GLU A 201 6.51 -3.36 -0.67
C GLU A 201 7.51 -3.68 0.46
N GLU A 202 8.42 -2.75 0.78
CA GLU A 202 9.35 -2.87 1.91
C GLU A 202 8.61 -2.88 3.27
N ASP A 203 7.63 -2.00 3.45
CA ASP A 203 6.79 -1.94 4.66
C ASP A 203 5.99 -3.24 4.84
N LYS A 204 5.44 -3.80 3.75
CA LYS A 204 4.75 -5.11 3.78
C LYS A 204 5.70 -6.26 4.11
N LEU A 205 6.92 -6.23 3.57
CA LEU A 205 7.92 -7.24 3.89
C LEU A 205 8.26 -7.19 5.39
N LEU A 206 8.35 -5.98 5.97
CA LEU A 206 8.59 -5.79 7.39
C LEU A 206 7.41 -6.27 8.27
N GLU A 207 6.18 -6.08 7.81
CA GLU A 207 4.97 -6.63 8.46
C GLU A 207 4.96 -8.18 8.40
N GLU A 208 5.36 -8.79 7.28
CA GLU A 208 5.44 -10.26 7.12
C GLU A 208 6.52 -10.90 8.00
N TYR A 209 7.58 -10.16 8.38
CA TYR A 209 8.63 -10.62 9.30
C TYR A 209 8.37 -10.28 10.78
N GLN A 210 7.21 -9.74 11.10
CA GLN A 210 6.83 -9.51 12.49
C GLN A 210 6.56 -10.85 13.17
N MET A 211 7.42 -11.22 14.12
CA MET A 211 7.28 -12.48 14.86
C MET A 211 6.10 -12.39 15.83
N ASP A 212 5.19 -13.36 15.74
CA ASP A 212 4.11 -13.51 16.70
C ASP A 212 4.65 -14.11 18.00
N ASN A 213 4.45 -13.39 19.10
CA ASN A 213 4.77 -13.88 20.43
C ASN A 213 3.61 -14.74 20.94
N VAL A 214 3.70 -16.05 20.76
CA VAL A 214 2.69 -17.00 21.22
C VAL A 214 3.00 -17.41 22.66
N ALA A 215 2.01 -17.26 23.55
CA ALA A 215 2.15 -17.67 24.96
C ALA A 215 2.03 -19.20 25.11
N PHE A 216 2.68 -19.76 26.12
CA PHE A 216 2.64 -21.19 26.38
C PHE A 216 1.21 -21.65 26.73
N GLY A 217 0.62 -22.50 25.87
CA GLY A 217 -0.76 -22.99 26.00
C GLY A 217 -1.72 -22.51 24.90
N GLU A 218 -1.31 -21.59 24.05
CA GLU A 218 -2.08 -21.19 22.87
C GLU A 218 -1.86 -22.19 21.72
N VAL A 219 -2.95 -22.73 21.16
CA VAL A 219 -2.89 -23.60 19.98
C VAL A 219 -2.85 -22.71 18.75
N VAL A 220 -1.68 -22.64 18.11
CA VAL A 220 -1.48 -21.96 16.82
C VAL A 220 -2.41 -22.55 15.77
N ASP A 221 -2.86 -21.74 14.81
CA ASP A 221 -3.51 -22.25 13.58
C ASP A 221 -2.58 -23.30 12.95
N GLY A 222 -2.88 -24.58 13.20
CA GLY A 222 -2.22 -25.68 12.55
C GLY A 222 -2.41 -25.56 11.03
N PRO A 223 -1.55 -26.19 10.21
CA PRO A 223 -1.77 -26.22 8.78
C PRO A 223 -3.21 -26.68 8.49
N PRO A 224 -3.93 -26.05 7.54
CA PRO A 224 -5.33 -26.31 7.32
C PRO A 224 -5.56 -27.81 7.11
N THR A 225 -6.37 -28.41 7.97
CA THR A 225 -6.70 -29.83 7.86
C THR A 225 -7.63 -30.01 6.66
N LEU A 226 -7.20 -30.81 5.69
CA LEU A 226 -8.03 -31.13 4.53
C LEU A 226 -9.18 -32.06 4.95
N ASN A 227 -10.29 -31.47 5.39
CA ASN A 227 -11.54 -32.18 5.72
C ASN A 227 -12.20 -32.80 4.47
N THR A 228 -11.68 -32.47 3.29
CA THR A 228 -12.12 -33.01 2.00
C THR A 228 -11.30 -34.24 1.63
N LYS A 229 -11.99 -35.37 1.43
CA LYS A 229 -11.36 -36.59 0.91
C LYS A 229 -10.72 -36.32 -0.47
N PRO A 230 -9.54 -36.88 -0.77
CA PRO A 230 -8.88 -36.68 -2.05
C PRO A 230 -9.74 -37.20 -3.20
N ARG A 231 -9.56 -36.60 -4.39
CA ARG A 231 -10.43 -36.79 -5.58
C ARG A 231 -10.66 -38.25 -5.99
N ARG A 232 -9.79 -39.19 -5.58
CA ARG A 232 -9.84 -40.63 -5.89
C ARG A 232 -10.09 -41.54 -4.68
N ALA A 233 -10.40 -40.99 -3.51
CA ALA A 233 -10.81 -41.82 -2.39
C ALA A 233 -12.13 -42.54 -2.72
N GLU A 234 -12.24 -43.79 -2.29
CA GLU A 234 -13.46 -44.59 -2.41
C GLU A 234 -14.60 -43.87 -1.68
N LYS A 235 -15.69 -43.64 -2.41
CA LYS A 235 -16.85 -42.92 -1.91
C LYS A 235 -17.73 -43.94 -1.19
N LEU A 236 -17.77 -43.88 0.13
CA LEU A 236 -18.78 -44.60 0.91
C LEU A 236 -20.17 -44.17 0.44
N GLU A 237 -21.01 -45.14 0.08
CA GLU A 237 -22.28 -44.89 -0.60
C GLU A 237 -23.31 -44.14 0.27
N GLY A 238 -23.19 -44.26 1.60
CA GLY A 238 -24.12 -43.63 2.56
C GLY A 238 -23.77 -42.22 3.06
N ALA A 239 -22.73 -41.55 2.54
CA ALA A 239 -22.37 -40.23 3.03
C ALA A 239 -23.31 -39.14 2.47
N PRO A 240 -23.95 -38.30 3.31
CA PRO A 240 -24.96 -37.34 2.88
C PRO A 240 -24.33 -36.26 1.99
N ARG A 241 -24.59 -36.34 0.67
CA ARG A 241 -24.10 -35.34 -0.28
C ARG A 241 -25.08 -34.15 -0.35
N PRO A 242 -24.57 -32.91 -0.46
CA PRO A 242 -25.43 -31.77 -0.73
C PRO A 242 -26.12 -31.96 -2.08
N GLY A 243 -27.45 -32.02 -2.09
CA GLY A 243 -28.30 -32.26 -3.27
C GLY A 243 -28.88 -33.67 -3.42
N GLN A 244 -28.47 -34.63 -2.59
CA GLN A 244 -29.03 -36.00 -2.57
C GLN A 244 -29.97 -36.26 -1.38
N LYS A 245 -30.29 -35.23 -0.60
CA LYS A 245 -31.28 -35.35 0.48
C LYS A 245 -32.68 -35.47 -0.15
N ARG A 246 -33.32 -36.65 -0.04
CA ARG A 246 -34.76 -36.78 -0.33
C ARG A 246 -35.52 -35.90 0.67
N LEU A 247 -36.21 -34.88 0.16
CA LEU A 247 -37.08 -34.02 0.96
C LEU A 247 -38.26 -34.85 1.49
N LEU A 248 -38.78 -34.50 2.68
CA LEU A 248 -39.93 -35.18 3.32
C LEU A 248 -41.17 -35.31 2.42
N LEU A 249 -41.32 -34.40 1.45
CA LEU A 249 -42.41 -34.43 0.49
C LEU A 249 -42.30 -35.63 -0.48
N HIS A 250 -41.09 -36.12 -0.75
CA HIS A 250 -40.89 -37.30 -1.60
C HIS A 250 -41.29 -38.61 -0.89
N SER A 251 -41.10 -38.74 0.43
CA SER A 251 -41.54 -39.93 1.17
C SER A 251 -43.06 -39.99 1.36
N LEU A 252 -43.74 -38.84 1.30
CA LEU A 252 -45.20 -38.77 1.33
C LEU A 252 -45.84 -39.08 -0.03
N LEU A 253 -45.12 -38.82 -1.13
CA LEU A 253 -45.62 -39.04 -2.49
C LEU A 253 -45.34 -40.45 -3.02
N ASP A 254 -44.20 -41.06 -2.65
CA ASP A 254 -43.77 -42.39 -3.13
C ASP A 254 -43.40 -43.33 -1.95
N PRO A 255 -44.35 -43.82 -1.13
CA PRO A 255 -44.04 -44.67 0.03
C PRO A 255 -43.52 -46.07 -0.34
N SER A 256 -43.66 -46.49 -1.60
CA SER A 256 -43.28 -47.84 -2.06
C SER A 256 -41.82 -47.97 -2.49
N LYS A 257 -41.00 -46.92 -2.36
CA LYS A 257 -39.57 -46.92 -2.77
C LYS A 257 -38.59 -46.90 -1.60
N ASP A 258 -39.08 -46.90 -0.36
CA ASP A 258 -38.25 -46.83 0.84
C ASP A 258 -38.03 -48.22 1.48
N GLU A 259 -38.68 -49.27 0.99
CA GLU A 259 -38.48 -50.66 1.44
C GLU A 259 -37.30 -51.38 0.73
N ASP A 260 -36.80 -50.84 -0.39
CA ASP A 260 -35.71 -51.45 -1.16
C ASP A 260 -34.30 -51.03 -0.72
N ASP A 261 -34.17 -50.08 0.22
CA ASP A 261 -32.86 -49.56 0.68
C ASP A 261 -32.29 -50.31 1.92
N LYS A 262 -32.87 -51.47 2.28
CA LYS A 262 -32.41 -52.32 3.41
C LYS A 262 -31.99 -53.75 3.05
N GLN A 263 -31.68 -54.04 1.79
CA GLN A 263 -31.08 -55.34 1.45
C GLN A 263 -29.84 -55.25 0.55
N ASP A 264 -28.92 -56.14 0.89
CA ASP A 264 -27.55 -56.26 0.46
C ASP A 264 -27.33 -56.29 -1.06
N SER A 265 -26.22 -55.63 -1.43
CA SER A 265 -25.29 -55.94 -2.53
C SER A 265 -25.70 -56.97 -3.58
N GLU A 266 -25.99 -56.52 -4.80
CA GLU A 266 -25.50 -57.17 -6.03
C GLU A 266 -25.49 -56.21 -7.24
N PRO A 267 -24.42 -56.18 -8.08
CA PRO A 267 -24.27 -55.14 -9.08
C PRO A 267 -24.84 -55.56 -10.44
N GLN A 268 -26.01 -55.05 -10.81
CA GLN A 268 -26.48 -55.13 -12.20
C GLN A 268 -25.89 -54.01 -13.07
N LYS A 269 -25.05 -54.43 -14.01
CA LYS A 269 -24.44 -53.63 -15.08
C LYS A 269 -25.50 -52.94 -15.93
N LYS A 270 -25.65 -51.61 -15.80
CA LYS A 270 -26.37 -50.80 -16.80
C LYS A 270 -25.45 -49.77 -17.45
N LYS A 271 -25.25 -49.99 -18.74
CA LYS A 271 -24.46 -49.18 -19.67
C LYS A 271 -25.06 -47.78 -19.78
N SER A 272 -24.32 -46.74 -19.37
CA SER A 272 -24.68 -45.35 -19.69
C SER A 272 -23.50 -44.62 -20.33
N LYS A 273 -23.64 -44.47 -21.65
CA LYS A 273 -23.07 -43.47 -22.57
C LYS A 273 -22.09 -42.48 -21.95
N LYS A 274 -20.81 -42.61 -22.34
CA LYS A 274 -19.80 -41.54 -22.36
C LYS A 274 -20.40 -40.25 -22.95
N LYS A 275 -20.55 -39.22 -22.13
CA LYS A 275 -20.34 -37.83 -22.56
C LYS A 275 -19.26 -37.25 -21.67
N SER A 276 -18.05 -37.25 -22.21
CA SER A 276 -16.90 -36.55 -21.68
C SER A 276 -17.19 -35.04 -21.61
N GLN A 277 -17.37 -34.51 -20.41
CA GLN A 277 -17.08 -33.10 -20.14
C GLN A 277 -15.55 -32.93 -20.07
N ALA A 278 -14.92 -33.08 -21.22
CA ALA A 278 -13.59 -32.54 -21.45
C ALA A 278 -13.77 -31.03 -21.65
N GLN A 279 -13.33 -30.26 -20.65
CA GLN A 279 -12.79 -28.91 -20.78
C GLN A 279 -13.56 -27.99 -21.74
N GLN A 280 -14.63 -27.36 -21.26
CA GLN A 280 -15.08 -26.10 -21.85
C GLN A 280 -14.06 -25.01 -21.50
N GLN A 281 -12.93 -25.00 -22.21
CA GLN A 281 -12.17 -23.77 -22.40
C GLN A 281 -13.15 -22.80 -23.06
N GLN A 282 -13.59 -21.79 -22.31
CA GLN A 282 -14.42 -20.74 -22.88
C GLN A 282 -13.65 -20.16 -24.06
N LYS A 283 -14.17 -20.38 -25.28
CA LYS A 283 -13.60 -19.80 -26.50
C LYS A 283 -13.69 -18.29 -26.34
N LEU A 284 -12.58 -17.66 -25.98
CA LEU A 284 -12.49 -16.21 -25.92
C LEU A 284 -12.78 -15.69 -27.32
N ASP A 285 -13.75 -14.78 -27.45
CA ASP A 285 -14.07 -14.18 -28.72
C ASP A 285 -12.87 -13.34 -29.19
N LEU A 286 -12.16 -13.85 -30.20
CA LEU A 286 -11.00 -13.22 -30.81
C LEU A 286 -11.40 -12.11 -31.79
N LYS A 287 -12.70 -11.86 -31.97
CA LYS A 287 -13.20 -10.79 -32.83
C LYS A 287 -13.09 -9.44 -32.12
N GLY A 288 -12.50 -8.45 -32.79
CA GLY A 288 -12.42 -7.07 -32.33
C GLY A 288 -11.01 -6.53 -32.18
N LYS A 289 -10.89 -5.37 -31.51
CA LYS A 289 -9.60 -4.69 -31.33
C LYS A 289 -8.77 -5.42 -30.28
N ARG A 290 -7.51 -5.74 -30.61
CA ARG A 290 -6.55 -6.45 -29.72
C ARG A 290 -6.33 -5.81 -28.35
N LYS A 291 -6.56 -4.49 -28.24
CA LYS A 291 -6.48 -3.77 -26.96
C LYS A 291 -7.56 -4.18 -25.94
N ASN A 292 -8.63 -4.83 -26.40
CA ASN A 292 -9.73 -5.29 -25.55
C ASN A 292 -9.50 -6.73 -25.01
N LEU A 293 -8.46 -7.44 -25.48
CA LEU A 293 -8.14 -8.78 -24.98
C LEU A 293 -7.30 -8.73 -23.69
N PRO A 294 -7.40 -9.77 -22.84
CA PRO A 294 -6.49 -9.95 -21.70
C PRO A 294 -5.02 -9.85 -22.11
N VAL A 295 -4.19 -9.31 -21.22
CA VAL A 295 -2.76 -9.02 -21.49
C VAL A 295 -2.01 -10.28 -21.94
N CYS A 296 -2.25 -11.42 -21.27
CA CYS A 296 -1.60 -12.69 -21.62
C CYS A 296 -1.95 -13.14 -23.04
N THR A 297 -3.23 -13.07 -23.43
CA THR A 297 -3.67 -13.41 -24.80
C THR A 297 -3.16 -12.42 -25.84
N ARG A 298 -3.07 -11.13 -25.50
CA ARG A 298 -2.50 -10.10 -26.38
C ARG A 298 -1.02 -10.39 -26.70
N MET A 299 -0.23 -10.73 -25.67
CA MET A 299 1.19 -11.05 -25.86
C MET A 299 1.41 -12.31 -26.71
N LYS A 300 0.56 -13.33 -26.57
CA LYS A 300 0.62 -14.53 -27.42
C LYS A 300 0.39 -14.19 -28.89
N LEU A 301 -0.66 -13.42 -29.20
CA LEU A 301 -0.99 -13.00 -30.56
C LEU A 301 0.07 -12.08 -31.18
N GLU A 302 0.68 -11.20 -30.39
CA GLU A 302 1.79 -10.33 -30.85
C GLU A 302 3.04 -11.16 -31.21
N ARG A 303 3.37 -12.16 -30.39
CA ARG A 303 4.50 -13.07 -30.64
C ARG A 303 4.27 -13.92 -31.88
N GLU A 304 3.07 -14.46 -32.08
CA GLU A 304 2.69 -15.20 -33.28
C GLU A 304 2.77 -14.33 -34.54
N GLN A 305 2.26 -13.09 -34.48
CA GLN A 305 2.36 -12.16 -35.61
C GLN A 305 3.81 -11.86 -35.98
N GLN A 306 4.67 -11.61 -34.99
CA GLN A 306 6.09 -11.36 -35.23
C GLN A 306 6.76 -12.55 -35.91
N SER A 307 6.49 -13.77 -35.42
CA SER A 307 7.00 -15.02 -36.02
C SER A 307 6.57 -15.19 -37.48
N VAL A 308 5.29 -14.94 -37.81
CA VAL A 308 4.81 -15.04 -39.20
C VAL A 308 5.44 -13.96 -40.10
N ILE A 309 5.63 -12.74 -39.59
CA ILE A 309 6.29 -11.67 -40.34
C ILE A 309 7.76 -12.04 -40.62
N GLU A 310 8.45 -12.59 -39.63
CA GLU A 310 9.84 -13.04 -39.79
C GLU A 310 9.95 -14.17 -40.81
N LEU A 311 9.09 -15.18 -40.73
CA LEU A 311 9.01 -16.27 -41.69
C LEU A 311 8.74 -15.75 -43.11
N TYR A 312 7.77 -14.85 -43.26
CA TYR A 312 7.45 -14.24 -44.55
C TYR A 312 8.62 -13.43 -45.10
N ARG A 313 9.33 -12.68 -44.25
CA ARG A 313 10.54 -11.94 -44.64
C ARG A 313 11.65 -12.88 -45.08
N GLN A 314 11.85 -14.00 -44.39
CA GLN A 314 12.83 -15.01 -44.79
C GLN A 314 12.46 -15.65 -46.13
N MET A 315 11.19 -16.02 -46.33
CA MET A 315 10.70 -16.58 -47.59
C MET A 315 10.82 -15.58 -48.76
N LYS A 316 10.58 -14.29 -48.52
CA LYS A 316 10.79 -13.25 -49.54
C LYS A 316 12.26 -13.03 -49.85
N LYS A 317 13.14 -13.09 -48.84
CA LYS A 317 14.60 -13.02 -49.03
C LYS A 317 15.10 -14.20 -49.85
N SER A 318 14.67 -15.43 -49.54
CA SER A 318 15.08 -16.61 -50.31
C SER A 318 14.55 -16.57 -51.74
N LYS A 319 13.31 -16.10 -51.96
CA LYS A 319 12.76 -15.91 -53.32
C LYS A 319 13.52 -14.88 -54.16
N ASN A 320 14.10 -13.86 -53.54
CA ASN A 320 14.92 -12.86 -54.23
C ASN A 320 16.39 -13.30 -54.44
N GLN A 321 16.86 -14.36 -53.75
CA GLN A 321 18.22 -14.90 -53.90
C GLN A 321 18.28 -16.08 -54.89
N GLY A 322 17.14 -16.64 -55.29
CA GLY A 322 17.03 -17.72 -56.27
C GLY A 322 16.55 -17.25 -57.66
N ALA A 323 16.75 -15.98 -58.00
CA ALA A 323 16.48 -15.40 -59.32
C ALA A 323 17.77 -14.85 -59.92
#